data_AF-A0A3S0RP68-F1
#
_entry.id   AF-A0A3S0RP68-F1
#
_cell.length_a   1.000
_cell.length_b   1.000
_cell.length_c   1.000
_cell.angle_alpha   90.00
_cell.angle_beta   90.00
_cell.angle_gamma   90.00
#
_symmetry.space_group_name_H-M   'P 1'
#
loop_
_entity.id
_entity.type
_entity.pdbx_description
1 polymer ?
#
loop_
_entity_poly.entity_id
_entity_poly.type
_entity_poly.pdbx_seq_one_letter_code
_entity_poly.pdbx_strand_id
1 'polypeptide(L)'
;MKIKISILSLTFLFYTIKLNAQYQIHVDPISVNYFNGITEKKEIIDKYHIINNSDEDYLTWVSLVPINNRTNIELMHDYFKKRKGDFNLIEMMCENLLENQPINIGYSFVKNITAGTTFSYFIVKNETESNFYRERIVIIKKKEVEQYLKMTIDKKYFYQLSDIFLIEK
;
A
#
# COMPACT_ATOMS: atom_id res chain seq x y z
N MET A 1 27.05 38.40 21.43
CA MET A 1 27.42 37.30 20.51
C MET A 1 26.73 35.99 20.85
N LYS A 2 26.78 35.52 22.11
CA LYS A 2 26.14 34.26 22.56
C LYS A 2 24.63 34.15 22.25
N ILE A 3 23.86 35.21 22.50
CA ILE A 3 22.40 35.22 22.24
C ILE A 3 22.08 35.09 20.73
N LYS A 4 22.84 35.77 19.86
CA LYS A 4 22.64 35.67 18.40
C LYS A 4 22.95 34.27 17.86
N ILE A 5 23.97 33.59 18.39
CA ILE A 5 24.31 32.21 18.04
C ILE A 5 23.23 31.24 18.53
N SER A 6 22.70 31.43 19.74
CA SER A 6 21.59 30.60 20.24
C SER A 6 20.33 30.76 19.39
N ILE A 7 19.98 31.98 18.94
CA ILE A 7 18.83 32.22 18.07
C ILE A 7 19.02 31.57 16.69
N LEU A 8 20.23 31.65 16.12
CA LEU A 8 20.55 31.01 14.84
C LEU A 8 20.47 29.48 14.93
N SER A 9 20.95 28.89 16.03
CA SER A 9 20.86 27.45 16.28
C SER A 9 19.41 27.00 16.48
N LEU A 10 18.62 27.76 17.24
CA LEU A 10 17.21 27.46 17.47
C LEU A 10 16.40 27.50 16.16
N THR A 11 16.65 28.51 15.32
CA THR A 11 15.97 28.65 14.02
C THR A 11 16.36 27.52 13.06
N PHE A 12 17.62 27.07 13.04
CA PHE A 12 18.04 25.90 12.26
C PHE A 12 17.33 24.61 12.71
N LEU A 13 17.23 24.39 14.03
CA LEU A 13 16.47 23.28 14.61
C LEU A 13 14.99 23.31 14.19
N PHE A 14 14.34 24.47 14.24
CA PHE A 14 12.94 24.59 13.78
C PHE A 14 12.77 24.35 12.28
N TYR A 15 13.75 24.72 11.44
CA TYR A 15 13.76 24.38 10.02
C TYR A 15 13.90 22.88 9.78
N THR A 16 14.76 22.18 10.54
CA THR A 16 14.87 20.71 10.45
C THR A 16 13.61 19.97 10.90
N ILE A 17 12.88 20.52 11.89
CA ILE A 17 11.62 19.94 12.36
C ILE A 17 10.50 20.13 11.32
N LYS A 18 10.44 21.29 10.63
CA LYS A 18 9.46 21.52 9.57
C LYS A 18 9.67 20.64 8.32
N LEU A 19 10.93 20.31 7.98
CA LEU A 19 11.24 19.33 6.93
C LEU A 19 10.78 17.91 7.30
N ASN A 20 10.84 17.55 8.59
CA ASN A 20 10.36 16.26 9.10
C ASN A 20 8.84 16.17 9.33
N ALA A 21 8.09 17.26 9.11
CA ALA A 21 6.62 17.25 9.27
C ALA A 21 5.89 16.70 8.04
N GLN A 22 6.60 16.31 6.97
CA GLN A 22 6.00 15.65 5.82
C GLN A 22 5.59 14.22 6.19
N TYR A 23 4.39 13.81 5.79
CA TYR A 23 3.92 12.45 6.03
C TYR A 23 4.93 11.43 5.48
N GLN A 24 5.38 10.50 6.34
CA GLN A 24 6.29 9.41 5.96
C GLN A 24 5.73 8.60 4.79
N ILE A 25 4.42 8.35 4.82
CA ILE A 25 3.65 7.77 3.73
C ILE A 25 2.48 8.70 3.39
N HIS A 26 2.40 9.14 2.14
CA HIS A 26 1.34 10.02 1.65
C HIS A 26 0.46 9.27 0.65
N VAL A 27 -0.85 9.50 0.69
CA VAL A 27 -1.81 8.87 -0.23
C VAL A 27 -2.71 9.96 -0.82
N ASP A 28 -2.55 10.20 -2.12
CA ASP A 28 -3.32 11.17 -2.89
C ASP A 28 -4.38 10.47 -3.75
N PRO A 29 -5.68 10.58 -3.41
CA PRO A 29 -6.75 10.12 -4.29
C PRO A 29 -7.04 11.18 -5.36
N ILE A 30 -6.93 10.80 -6.63
CA ILE A 30 -7.35 11.61 -7.78
C ILE A 30 -8.45 10.85 -8.52
N SER A 31 -9.60 11.48 -8.73
CA SER A 31 -10.72 10.87 -9.46
C SER A 31 -10.92 11.52 -10.81
N VAL A 32 -11.08 10.72 -11.87
CA VAL A 32 -11.31 11.17 -13.24
C VAL A 32 -12.55 10.49 -13.80
N ASN A 33 -13.51 11.29 -14.25
CA ASN A 33 -14.67 10.81 -15.00
C ASN A 33 -14.33 10.75 -16.49
N TYR A 34 -14.63 9.65 -17.15
CA TYR A 34 -14.47 9.51 -18.60
C TYR A 34 -15.68 8.82 -19.22
N PHE A 35 -15.84 8.99 -20.53
CA PHE A 35 -16.86 8.30 -21.31
C PHE A 35 -16.20 7.13 -22.04
N ASN A 36 -16.64 5.90 -21.76
CA ASN A 36 -16.17 4.72 -22.44
C ASN A 36 -16.93 4.57 -23.76
N GLY A 37 -16.26 4.88 -24.88
CA GLY A 37 -16.87 4.84 -26.22
C GLY A 37 -17.23 3.45 -26.74
N ILE A 38 -16.78 2.37 -26.08
CA ILE A 38 -17.13 0.98 -26.46
C ILE A 38 -18.38 0.53 -25.71
N THR A 39 -18.47 0.83 -24.41
CA THR A 39 -19.62 0.44 -23.58
C THR A 39 -20.74 1.48 -23.58
N GLU A 40 -20.47 2.67 -24.13
CA GLU A 40 -21.34 3.86 -24.11
C GLU A 40 -21.75 4.31 -22.70
N LYS A 41 -20.92 4.00 -21.69
CA LYS A 41 -21.17 4.32 -20.28
C LYS A 41 -20.18 5.36 -19.76
N LYS A 42 -20.60 6.14 -18.76
CA LYS A 42 -19.65 6.93 -17.98
C LYS A 42 -18.98 5.99 -16.97
N GLU A 43 -17.67 6.15 -16.84
CA GLU A 43 -16.85 5.36 -15.93
C GLU A 43 -15.95 6.31 -15.14
N ILE A 44 -15.56 5.89 -13.94
CA ILE A 44 -14.76 6.67 -13.01
C ILE A 44 -13.46 5.91 -12.76
N ILE A 45 -12.31 6.58 -12.89
CA ILE A 45 -11.01 6.04 -12.46
C ILE A 45 -10.55 6.83 -11.25
N ASP A 46 -10.40 6.12 -10.13
CA ASP A 46 -9.71 6.64 -8.96
C ASP A 46 -8.26 6.18 -8.96
N LYS A 47 -7.32 7.13 -8.98
CA LYS A 47 -5.91 6.89 -8.72
C LYS A 47 -5.64 7.08 -7.23
N TYR A 48 -5.27 6.00 -6.55
CA TYR A 48 -4.69 6.03 -5.21
C TYR A 48 -3.18 6.06 -5.33
N HIS A 49 -2.62 7.27 -5.31
CA HIS A 49 -1.18 7.47 -5.47
C HIS A 49 -0.49 7.43 -4.11
N ILE A 50 0.33 6.41 -3.87
CA ILE A 50 1.08 6.22 -2.63
C ILE A 50 2.51 6.71 -2.84
N ILE A 51 2.96 7.64 -1.99
CA ILE A 51 4.30 8.21 -1.99
C ILE A 51 4.99 7.85 -0.67
N ASN A 52 6.06 7.05 -0.74
CA ASN A 52 6.89 6.73 0.43
C ASN A 52 8.04 7.75 0.54
N ASN A 53 7.86 8.76 1.38
CA ASN A 53 8.89 9.77 1.68
C ASN A 53 9.80 9.37 2.86
N SER A 54 9.59 8.19 3.42
CA SER A 54 10.35 7.69 4.57
C SER A 54 11.66 7.03 4.14
N ASP A 55 12.47 6.69 5.14
CA ASP A 55 13.67 5.86 5.04
C ASP A 55 13.39 4.35 5.22
N GLU A 56 12.14 3.95 5.41
CA GLU A 56 11.72 2.56 5.60
C GLU A 56 10.86 2.05 4.42
N ASP A 57 10.96 0.75 4.14
CA ASP A 57 10.10 0.08 3.18
C ASP A 57 8.70 -0.15 3.75
N TYR A 58 7.67 0.00 2.91
CA TYR A 58 6.29 -0.34 3.23
C TYR A 58 5.79 -1.47 2.34
N LEU A 59 4.97 -2.36 2.90
CA LEU A 59 4.19 -3.31 2.11
C LEU A 59 2.77 -2.79 1.94
N THR A 60 2.22 -3.00 0.75
CA THR A 60 0.79 -2.77 0.48
C THR A 60 0.15 -3.99 -0.17
N TRP A 61 -1.10 -4.24 0.19
CA TRP A 61 -1.94 -5.28 -0.38
C TRP A 61 -3.41 -4.88 -0.31
N VAL A 62 -4.28 -5.67 -0.93
CA VAL A 62 -5.73 -5.52 -0.83
C VAL A 62 -6.25 -6.58 0.13
N SER A 63 -6.99 -6.17 1.17
CA SER A 63 -7.69 -7.07 2.09
C SER A 63 -8.99 -7.58 1.46
N LEU A 64 -9.41 -8.80 1.82
CA LEU A 64 -10.70 -9.36 1.40
C LEU A 64 -11.88 -8.70 2.14
N VAL A 65 -11.63 -8.15 3.32
CA VAL A 65 -12.62 -7.53 4.18
C VAL A 65 -12.24 -6.07 4.48
N PRO A 66 -13.21 -5.18 4.75
CA PRO A 66 -12.93 -3.80 5.13
C PRO A 66 -11.96 -3.73 6.32
N ILE A 67 -11.04 -2.77 6.27
CA ILE A 67 -9.96 -2.61 7.26
C ILE A 67 -10.30 -1.64 8.39
N ASN A 68 -11.42 -0.95 8.28
CA ASN A 68 -11.89 0.01 9.27
C ASN A 68 -11.95 -0.65 10.65
N ASN A 69 -11.35 0.02 11.64
CA ASN A 69 -11.27 -0.42 13.04
C ASN A 69 -10.47 -1.72 13.30
N ARG A 70 -9.66 -2.18 12.35
CA ARG A 70 -8.76 -3.33 12.54
C ARG A 70 -7.36 -2.88 12.91
N THR A 71 -6.72 -3.64 13.79
CA THR A 71 -5.32 -3.47 14.16
C THR A 71 -4.40 -4.02 13.07
N ASN A 72 -3.17 -3.51 12.99
CA ASN A 72 -2.16 -4.06 12.08
C ASN A 72 -1.95 -5.57 12.29
N ILE A 73 -1.99 -6.04 13.54
CA ILE A 73 -1.85 -7.47 13.87
C ILE A 73 -2.97 -8.29 13.22
N GLU A 74 -4.22 -7.84 13.31
CA GLU A 74 -5.36 -8.51 12.67
C GLU A 74 -5.24 -8.49 11.15
N LEU A 75 -4.82 -7.36 10.57
CA LEU A 75 -4.63 -7.23 9.12
C LEU A 75 -3.53 -8.15 8.60
N MET A 76 -2.40 -8.23 9.30
CA MET A 76 -1.30 -9.13 8.97
C MET A 76 -1.70 -10.61 9.17
N HIS A 77 -2.41 -10.92 10.25
CA HIS A 77 -2.92 -12.27 10.49
C HIS A 77 -3.86 -12.72 9.36
N ASP A 78 -4.89 -11.91 9.08
CA ASP A 78 -5.92 -12.25 8.08
C ASP A 78 -5.34 -12.32 6.66
N TYR A 79 -4.30 -11.55 6.37
CA TYR A 79 -3.68 -11.58 5.06
C TYR A 79 -2.73 -12.76 4.88
N PHE A 80 -1.78 -12.93 5.80
CA PHE A 80 -0.65 -13.84 5.63
C PHE A 80 -0.88 -15.23 6.25
N LYS A 81 -1.50 -15.31 7.43
CA LYS A 81 -1.59 -16.55 8.24
C LYS A 81 -2.95 -17.22 8.21
N LYS A 82 -4.02 -16.47 8.00
CA LYS A 82 -5.36 -17.05 7.86
C LYS A 82 -5.43 -17.89 6.60
N ARG A 83 -5.83 -19.15 6.77
CA ARG A 83 -5.97 -20.11 5.68
C ARG A 83 -7.10 -19.68 4.74
N LYS A 84 -6.84 -19.71 3.43
CA LYS A 84 -7.77 -19.28 2.37
C LYS A 84 -7.93 -20.38 1.32
N GLY A 85 -8.34 -21.57 1.77
CA GLY A 85 -8.37 -22.80 0.99
C GLY A 85 -7.44 -23.85 1.60
N ASP A 86 -6.61 -24.47 0.78
CA ASP A 86 -5.67 -25.51 1.21
C ASP A 86 -4.39 -24.97 1.83
N PHE A 87 -4.11 -23.67 1.71
CA PHE A 87 -2.92 -23.05 2.28
C PHE A 87 -3.23 -21.62 2.76
N ASN A 88 -2.41 -21.13 3.68
CA ASN A 88 -2.24 -19.68 3.90
C ASN A 88 -1.08 -19.15 3.02
N LEU A 89 -0.95 -17.83 2.91
CA LEU A 89 0.03 -17.22 2.00
C LEU A 89 1.48 -17.59 2.38
N ILE A 90 1.78 -17.72 3.68
CA ILE A 90 3.12 -18.10 4.15
C ILE A 90 3.46 -19.53 3.75
N GLU A 91 2.54 -20.47 3.93
CA GLU A 91 2.69 -21.86 3.47
C GLU A 91 2.95 -21.88 1.96
N MET A 92 2.19 -21.11 1.17
CA MET A 92 2.41 -21.02 -0.28
C MET A 92 3.78 -20.44 -0.65
N MET A 93 4.28 -19.45 0.10
CA MET A 93 5.62 -18.88 -0.10
C MET A 93 6.74 -19.86 0.30
N CYS A 94 6.59 -20.59 1.40
CA CYS A 94 7.60 -21.55 1.85
C CYS A 94 7.70 -22.76 0.91
N GLU A 95 6.57 -23.24 0.41
CA GLU A 95 6.47 -24.39 -0.50
C GLU A 95 6.66 -24.00 -1.99
N ASN A 96 7.03 -22.74 -2.28
CA ASN A 96 7.21 -22.18 -3.63
C ASN A 96 6.00 -22.38 -4.57
N LEU A 97 4.79 -22.49 -4.00
CA LEU A 97 3.55 -22.75 -4.76
C LEU A 97 3.05 -21.53 -5.53
N LEU A 98 3.66 -20.36 -5.32
CA LEU A 98 3.33 -19.12 -6.03
C LEU A 98 4.13 -18.94 -7.33
N GLU A 99 5.16 -19.75 -7.56
CA GLU A 99 5.94 -19.66 -8.80
C GLU A 99 5.05 -19.98 -10.01
N ASN A 100 5.11 -19.13 -11.02
CA ASN A 100 4.30 -19.23 -12.25
C ASN A 100 2.78 -19.07 -12.06
N GLN A 101 2.31 -18.75 -10.84
CA GLN A 101 0.90 -18.44 -10.61
C GLN A 101 0.59 -16.98 -10.96
N PRO A 102 -0.57 -16.70 -11.56
CA PRO A 102 -1.01 -15.33 -11.73
C PRO A 102 -1.24 -14.69 -10.36
N ILE A 103 -0.95 -13.39 -10.29
CA ILE A 103 -1.13 -12.62 -9.07
C ILE A 103 -2.63 -12.45 -8.79
N ASN A 104 -3.04 -12.76 -7.56
CA ASN A 104 -4.43 -12.75 -7.14
C ASN A 104 -4.67 -11.68 -6.07
N ILE A 105 -5.54 -10.72 -6.37
CA ILE A 105 -5.92 -9.61 -5.49
C ILE A 105 -6.66 -10.16 -4.27
N GLY A 106 -6.17 -9.85 -3.07
CA GLY A 106 -6.74 -10.38 -1.82
C GLY A 106 -6.08 -11.65 -1.29
N TYR A 107 -5.27 -12.33 -2.11
CA TYR A 107 -4.69 -13.63 -1.79
C TYR A 107 -3.17 -13.63 -1.84
N SER A 108 -2.58 -13.26 -2.98
CA SER A 108 -1.12 -13.33 -3.20
C SER A 108 -0.49 -12.00 -3.61
N PHE A 109 -1.28 -10.99 -4.00
CA PHE A 109 -0.77 -9.68 -4.35
C PHE A 109 -0.12 -8.97 -3.15
N VAL A 110 1.17 -8.71 -3.20
CA VAL A 110 1.84 -7.85 -2.23
C VAL A 110 2.85 -6.98 -2.97
N LYS A 111 2.84 -5.68 -2.71
CA LYS A 111 3.81 -4.74 -3.27
C LYS A 111 4.73 -4.24 -2.17
N ASN A 112 6.03 -4.27 -2.42
CA ASN A 112 6.99 -3.51 -1.65
C ASN A 112 7.15 -2.11 -2.24
N ILE A 113 6.84 -1.09 -1.45
CA ILE A 113 7.05 0.32 -1.76
C ILE A 113 8.34 0.73 -1.06
N THR A 114 9.45 0.68 -1.80
CA THR A 114 10.77 1.02 -1.27
C THR A 114 10.85 2.49 -0.85
N ALA A 115 11.72 2.80 0.10
CA ALA A 115 12.02 4.18 0.50
C ALA A 115 12.25 5.10 -0.71
N GLY A 116 11.60 6.27 -0.72
CA GLY A 116 11.70 7.26 -1.80
C GLY A 116 10.96 6.91 -3.09
N THR A 117 10.18 5.83 -3.14
CA THR A 117 9.44 5.41 -4.35
C THR A 117 7.94 5.57 -4.22
N THR A 118 7.23 5.41 -5.34
CA THR A 118 5.78 5.53 -5.41
C THR A 118 5.14 4.27 -5.95
N PHE A 119 3.87 4.06 -5.61
CA PHE A 119 3.02 3.02 -6.18
C PHE A 119 1.61 3.56 -6.39
N SER A 120 0.91 3.11 -7.44
CA SER A 120 -0.47 3.58 -7.70
C SER A 120 -1.45 2.43 -7.87
N TYR A 121 -2.58 2.50 -7.16
CA TYR A 121 -3.76 1.72 -7.54
C TYR A 121 -4.64 2.57 -8.45
N PHE A 122 -5.02 2.05 -9.61
CA PHE A 122 -6.07 2.60 -10.45
C PHE A 122 -7.33 1.77 -10.26
N ILE A 123 -8.37 2.36 -9.70
CA ILE A 123 -9.63 1.70 -9.42
C ILE A 123 -10.66 2.18 -10.43
N VAL A 124 -11.05 1.28 -11.34
CA VAL A 124 -12.09 1.53 -12.34
C VAL A 124 -13.45 1.18 -11.72
N LYS A 125 -14.35 2.15 -11.74
CA LYS A 125 -15.72 2.06 -11.20
C LYS A 125 -16.72 2.43 -12.28
N ASN A 126 -17.92 1.88 -12.14
CA ASN A 126 -19.08 2.34 -12.90
C ASN A 126 -19.58 3.69 -12.33
N GLU A 127 -20.64 4.26 -12.92
CA GLU A 127 -21.21 5.59 -12.61
C GLU A 127 -21.51 5.88 -11.12
N THR A 128 -21.45 4.87 -10.25
CA THR A 128 -21.65 4.99 -8.81
C THR A 128 -20.33 5.16 -8.08
N GLU A 129 -20.21 6.21 -7.27
CA GLU A 129 -19.14 6.30 -6.28
C GLU A 129 -19.14 5.04 -5.40
N SER A 130 -17.97 4.44 -5.22
CA SER A 130 -17.76 3.23 -4.41
C SER A 130 -16.47 3.36 -3.62
N ASN A 131 -16.50 2.88 -2.38
CA ASN A 131 -15.32 2.84 -1.50
C ASN A 131 -14.79 1.41 -1.33
N PHE A 132 -15.21 0.46 -2.19
CA PHE A 132 -14.91 -0.95 -2.01
C PHE A 132 -13.41 -1.23 -1.83
N TYR A 133 -12.58 -0.82 -2.80
CA TYR A 133 -11.13 -1.00 -2.70
C TYR A 133 -10.48 -0.02 -1.72
N ARG A 134 -11.00 1.20 -1.59
CA ARG A 134 -10.48 2.20 -0.64
C ARG A 134 -10.43 1.66 0.78
N GLU A 135 -11.49 0.99 1.21
CA GLU A 135 -11.61 0.41 2.55
C GLU A 135 -10.83 -0.91 2.69
N ARG A 136 -10.09 -1.34 1.67
CA ARG A 136 -9.38 -2.63 1.62
C ARG A 136 -7.89 -2.49 1.35
N ILE A 137 -7.40 -1.35 0.86
CA ILE A 137 -5.97 -1.14 0.65
C ILE A 137 -5.28 -0.99 2.01
N VAL A 138 -4.38 -1.93 2.31
CA VAL A 138 -3.54 -1.91 3.51
C VAL A 138 -2.17 -1.37 3.17
N ILE A 139 -1.58 -0.58 4.07
CA ILE A 139 -0.20 -0.10 3.98
C ILE A 139 0.44 -0.24 5.37
N ILE A 140 1.43 -1.11 5.51
CA ILE A 140 2.11 -1.39 6.79
C ILE A 140 3.62 -1.44 6.55
N LYS A 141 4.44 -1.00 7.51
CA LYS A 141 5.90 -1.06 7.42
C LYS A 141 6.35 -2.50 7.16
N LYS A 142 7.23 -2.70 6.18
CA LYS A 142 7.74 -4.03 5.83
C LYS A 142 8.39 -4.71 7.04
N LYS A 143 9.17 -3.95 7.80
CA LYS A 143 9.84 -4.44 9.02
C LYS A 143 8.85 -4.96 10.07
N GLU A 144 7.71 -4.29 10.25
CA GLU A 144 6.64 -4.73 11.17
C GLU A 144 6.05 -6.06 10.71
N VAL A 145 5.78 -6.19 9.41
CA VAL A 145 5.28 -7.44 8.80
C VAL A 145 6.30 -8.58 8.99
N GLU A 146 7.55 -8.38 8.61
CA GLU A 146 8.60 -9.41 8.71
C GLU A 146 8.86 -9.82 10.17
N GLN A 147 8.81 -8.88 11.11
CA GLN A 147 8.88 -9.18 12.55
C GLN A 147 7.69 -10.02 13.02
N TYR A 148 6.46 -9.68 12.61
CA TYR A 148 5.26 -10.44 12.94
C TYR A 148 5.27 -11.87 12.35
N LEU A 149 5.78 -12.01 11.13
CA LEU A 149 5.88 -13.30 10.44
C LEU A 149 7.09 -14.13 10.91
N LYS A 150 8.09 -13.50 11.53
CA LYS A 150 9.39 -14.09 11.89
C LYS A 150 10.13 -14.63 10.66
N MET A 151 9.98 -13.95 9.53
CA MET A 151 10.68 -14.28 8.28
C MET A 151 10.88 -13.04 7.42
N THR A 152 11.90 -13.07 6.56
CA THR A 152 12.06 -12.10 5.47
C THR A 152 11.28 -12.58 4.25
N ILE A 153 10.58 -11.66 3.58
CA ILE A 153 9.85 -12.00 2.35
C ILE A 153 10.77 -11.81 1.15
N ASP A 154 10.93 -12.86 0.36
CA ASP A 154 11.74 -12.82 -0.86
C ASP A 154 11.14 -11.84 -1.89
N LYS A 155 12.02 -11.10 -2.57
CA LYS A 155 11.64 -10.13 -3.61
C LYS A 155 10.84 -10.75 -4.74
N LYS A 156 11.02 -12.05 -5.01
CA LYS A 156 10.28 -12.77 -6.06
C LYS A 156 8.78 -12.80 -5.82
N TYR A 157 8.32 -12.67 -4.57
CA TYR A 157 6.91 -12.64 -4.22
C TYR A 157 6.26 -11.26 -4.32
N PHE A 158 7.05 -10.21 -4.55
CA PHE A 158 6.49 -8.87 -4.70
C PHE A 158 6.02 -8.60 -6.12
N TYR A 159 4.93 -7.85 -6.22
CA TYR A 159 4.48 -7.24 -7.45
C TYR A 159 5.53 -6.24 -7.96
N GLN A 160 5.97 -6.42 -9.20
CA GLN A 160 7.12 -5.68 -9.74
C GLN A 160 6.74 -4.33 -10.37
N LEU A 161 5.53 -4.18 -10.92
CA LEU A 161 5.13 -2.94 -11.59
C LEU A 161 4.88 -1.80 -10.60
N SER A 162 4.92 -0.57 -11.12
CA SER A 162 4.70 0.69 -10.38
C SER A 162 3.24 0.98 -10.08
N ASP A 163 2.34 0.25 -10.72
CA ASP A 163 0.91 0.50 -10.64
C ASP A 163 0.12 -0.75 -10.99
N ILE A 164 -1.13 -0.79 -10.55
CA ILE A 164 -2.06 -1.87 -10.84
C ILE A 164 -3.47 -1.32 -11.10
N PHE A 165 -4.16 -1.92 -12.06
CA PHE A 165 -5.57 -1.64 -12.33
C PHE A 165 -6.47 -2.66 -11.61
N LEU A 166 -7.45 -2.16 -10.88
CA LEU A 166 -8.47 -2.90 -10.17
C LEU A 166 -9.82 -2.51 -10.73
N ILE A 167 -10.61 -3.49 -11.15
CA ILE A 167 -11.94 -3.26 -11.74
C ILE A 167 -12.97 -3.71 -10.72
N GLU A 168 -13.82 -2.78 -10.28
CA GLU A 168 -14.99 -3.12 -9.49
C GLU A 168 -16.03 -3.79 -10.40
N LYS A 169 -16.44 -5.01 -10.05
CA LYS A 169 -17.48 -5.75 -10.78
C LYS A 169 -18.85 -5.53 -10.15
#